data_AF-Q4BY88-F1
#
_entry.id   AF-Q4BY88-F1
#
_cell.length_a   1.000
_cell.length_b   1.000
_cell.length_c   1.000
_cell.angle_alpha   90.00
_cell.angle_beta   90.00
_cell.angle_gamma   90.00
#
_symmetry.space_group_name_H-M   'P 1'
#
loop_
_entity.id
_entity.type
_entity.pdbx_description
1 polymer ?
#
loop_
_entity_poly.entity_id
_entity_poly.type
_entity_poly.pdbx_seq_one_letter_code
_entity_poly.pdbx_strand_id
1 'polypeptide(L)'
;MSFLAVYESHFTKHLTQTQFEAFRILLWLLTVHKQVRIERLAACFPLPILYQSRRKHIQRFLVLSALAIPRFWFPVIKAIICKEFKTGSRLIITIDRTQWKDKNVFMVAVIWKKRALPIY
;
A
#
# COMPACT_ATOMS: atom_id res chain seq x y z
N MET A 1 6.16 -8.50 -17.11
CA MET A 1 5.92 -7.10 -16.72
C MET A 1 6.05 -6.97 -15.21
N SER A 2 6.84 -6.00 -14.71
CA SER A 2 6.98 -5.79 -13.29
C SER A 2 5.65 -5.26 -12.72
N PHE A 3 5.19 -5.86 -11.63
CA PHE A 3 4.06 -5.37 -10.82
C PHE A 3 4.21 -3.86 -10.52
N LEU A 4 5.46 -3.42 -10.37
CA LEU A 4 5.86 -2.02 -10.20
C LEU A 4 5.25 -1.08 -11.25
N ALA A 5 5.24 -1.44 -12.54
CA ALA A 5 4.79 -0.52 -13.60
C ALA A 5 3.30 -0.12 -13.48
N VAL A 6 2.43 -1.06 -13.09
CA VAL A 6 1.00 -0.77 -12.86
C VAL A 6 0.86 0.20 -11.70
N TYR A 7 1.61 -0.06 -10.64
CA TYR A 7 1.66 0.75 -9.43
C TYR A 7 2.12 2.16 -9.80
N GLU A 8 3.33 2.31 -10.37
CA GLU A 8 3.95 3.59 -10.73
C GLU A 8 3.02 4.49 -11.56
N SER A 9 2.34 3.94 -12.57
CA SER A 9 1.41 4.70 -13.41
C SER A 9 0.21 5.29 -12.64
N HIS A 10 -0.17 4.66 -11.52
CA HIS A 10 -1.22 5.13 -10.63
C HIS A 10 -0.67 6.09 -9.56
N PHE A 11 0.50 5.82 -8.97
CA PHE A 11 1.09 6.68 -7.95
C PHE A 11 1.40 8.08 -8.49
N THR A 12 1.96 8.18 -9.70
CA THR A 12 2.35 9.47 -10.31
C THR A 12 1.16 10.38 -10.60
N LYS A 13 -0.07 9.85 -10.66
CA LYS A 13 -1.31 10.63 -10.82
C LYS A 13 -1.80 11.25 -9.50
N HIS A 14 -1.43 10.67 -8.36
CA HIS A 14 -1.98 11.03 -7.05
C HIS A 14 -0.95 11.62 -6.09
N LEU A 15 0.33 11.34 -6.31
CA LEU A 15 1.44 11.81 -5.51
C LEU A 15 2.30 12.80 -6.28
N THR A 16 2.81 13.82 -5.60
CA THR A 16 3.89 14.65 -6.14
C THR A 16 5.17 13.83 -6.29
N GLN A 17 6.12 14.31 -7.09
CA GLN A 17 7.40 13.61 -7.28
C GLN A 17 8.09 13.31 -5.93
N THR A 18 8.13 14.28 -5.02
CA THR A 18 8.73 14.10 -3.69
C THR A 18 7.99 13.05 -2.86
N GLN A 19 6.66 13.03 -2.91
CA GLN A 19 5.85 12.03 -2.21
C GLN A 19 6.05 10.63 -2.80
N PHE A 20 6.19 10.53 -4.12
CA PHE A 20 6.46 9.28 -4.79
C PHE A 20 7.86 8.72 -4.45
N GLU A 21 8.89 9.55 -4.37
CA GLU A 21 10.21 9.10 -3.90
C GLU A 21 10.17 8.67 -2.42
N ALA A 22 9.47 9.41 -1.56
CA ALA A 22 9.25 9.00 -0.18
C ALA A 22 8.55 7.64 -0.10
N PHE A 23 7.54 7.39 -0.95
CA PHE A 23 6.88 6.10 -1.09
C PHE A 23 7.87 4.98 -1.49
N ARG A 24 8.69 5.22 -2.52
CA ARG A 24 9.69 4.23 -2.99
C ARG A 24 10.68 3.85 -1.91
N ILE A 25 11.18 4.85 -1.17
CA ILE A 25 12.08 4.64 -0.03
C ILE A 25 11.37 3.82 1.06
N LEU A 26 10.13 4.15 1.41
CA LEU A 26 9.36 3.39 2.40
C LEU A 26 9.12 1.95 1.96
N LEU A 27 8.76 1.73 0.69
CA LEU A 27 8.56 0.40 0.13
C LEU A 27 9.85 -0.43 0.18
N TRP A 28 10.99 0.18 -0.15
CA TRP A 28 12.29 -0.44 -0.05
C TRP A 28 12.63 -0.81 1.40
N LEU A 29 12.46 0.12 2.36
CA LEU A 29 12.68 -0.12 3.78
C LEU A 29 11.82 -1.27 4.32
N LEU A 30 10.54 -1.33 3.92
CA LEU A 30 9.65 -2.42 4.29
C LEU A 30 10.12 -3.77 3.73
N THR A 31 10.64 -3.78 2.51
CA THR A 31 11.13 -5.00 1.86
C THR A 31 12.42 -5.50 2.53
N VAL A 32 13.33 -4.59 2.88
CA VAL A 32 14.62 -4.92 3.50
C VAL A 32 14.46 -5.29 4.97
N HIS A 33 13.72 -4.49 5.75
CA HIS A 33 13.62 -4.68 7.20
C HIS A 33 12.46 -5.57 7.64
N LYS A 34 11.48 -5.84 6.76
CA LYS A 34 10.29 -6.66 7.03
C LYS A 34 9.56 -6.27 8.33
N GLN A 35 9.58 -4.98 8.66
CA GLN A 35 9.05 -4.42 9.90
C GLN A 35 8.26 -3.15 9.59
N VAL A 36 7.03 -3.08 10.10
CA VAL A 36 6.12 -1.94 9.86
C VAL A 36 6.16 -0.86 10.96
N ARG A 37 6.92 -1.08 12.04
CA ARG A 37 7.05 -0.13 13.15
C ARG A 37 7.62 1.19 12.65
N ILE A 38 6.87 2.27 12.80
CA ILE A 38 7.26 3.62 12.34
C ILE A 38 8.60 4.02 12.96
N GLU A 39 8.85 3.64 14.22
CA GLU A 39 10.09 3.93 14.92
C GLU A 39 11.31 3.34 14.21
N ARG A 40 11.17 2.11 13.71
CA ARG A 40 12.23 1.41 12.98
C ARG A 40 12.41 2.01 11.59
N LEU A 41 11.31 2.29 10.89
CA LEU A 41 11.36 2.94 9.58
C LEU A 41 12.01 4.31 9.67
N ALA A 42 11.68 5.12 10.68
CA ALA A 42 12.26 6.45 10.92
C ALA A 42 13.74 6.42 11.29
N ALA A 43 14.21 5.35 11.94
CA ALA A 43 15.62 5.16 12.25
C ALA A 43 16.46 4.89 10.98
N CYS A 44 15.88 4.18 10.02
CA CYS A 44 16.53 3.80 8.76
C CYS A 44 16.21 4.74 7.58
N PHE A 45 15.36 5.75 7.78
CA PHE A 45 14.94 6.65 6.72
C PHE A 45 16.09 7.60 6.33
N PRO A 46 16.51 7.63 5.04
CA PRO A 46 17.71 8.33 4.58
C PRO A 46 17.48 9.84 4.40
N LEU A 47 16.97 10.51 5.44
CA LEU A 47 16.92 11.96 5.52
C LEU A 47 17.91 12.46 6.59
N PRO A 48 18.82 13.39 6.27
CA PRO A 48 19.78 13.94 7.23
C PRO A 48 19.12 14.98 8.14
N ILE A 49 18.10 14.57 8.88
CA ILE A 49 17.34 15.40 9.82
C ILE A 49 17.17 14.68 11.16
N LEU A 50 16.68 15.39 12.18
CA LEU A 50 16.37 14.81 13.48
C LEU A 50 15.43 13.61 13.35
N TYR A 51 15.69 12.56 14.14
CA TYR A 51 14.88 11.34 14.18
C TYR A 51 13.38 11.63 14.36
N GLN A 52 13.03 12.54 15.27
CA GLN A 52 11.63 12.92 15.53
C GLN A 52 10.99 13.58 14.30
N SER A 53 11.75 14.35 13.53
CA SER A 53 11.28 14.93 12.27
C SER A 53 11.05 13.86 11.20
N ARG A 54 11.94 12.85 11.10
CA ARG A 54 11.71 11.68 10.21
C ARG A 54 10.46 10.91 10.58
N ARG A 55 10.26 10.65 11.88
CA ARG A 55 9.06 9.97 12.39
C ARG A 55 7.78 10.73 12.02
N LYS A 56 7.74 12.04 12.29
CA LYS A 56 6.61 12.91 11.90
C LYS A 56 6.41 12.95 10.39
N HIS A 57 7.49 12.96 9.60
CA HIS A 57 7.42 12.93 8.15
C HIS A 57 6.73 11.66 7.63
N ILE A 58 7.15 10.49 8.11
CA ILE A 58 6.51 9.21 7.75
C ILE A 58 5.05 9.18 8.20
N GLN A 59 4.76 9.60 9.43
CA GLN A 59 3.38 9.66 9.93
C GLN A 59 2.48 10.55 9.07
N ARG A 60 2.93 11.77 8.73
CA ARG A 60 2.18 12.69 7.86
C ARG A 60 1.98 12.10 6.47
N PHE A 61 3.00 11.46 5.91
CA PHE A 61 2.92 10.79 4.62
C PHE A 61 1.83 9.71 4.63
N LEU A 62 1.81 8.83 5.64
CA LEU A 62 0.85 7.72 5.73
C LEU A 62 -0.61 8.17 5.94
N VAL A 63 -0.84 9.39 6.40
CA VAL A 63 -2.18 9.97 6.63
C VAL A 63 -2.64 10.85 5.44
N LEU A 64 -1.84 10.95 4.37
CA LEU A 64 -2.24 11.71 3.18
C LEU A 64 -3.56 11.17 2.61
N SER A 65 -4.50 12.07 2.32
CA SER A 65 -5.78 11.72 1.68
C SER A 65 -5.59 11.10 0.28
N ALA A 66 -4.46 11.37 -0.36
CA ALA A 66 -4.05 10.73 -1.61
C ALA A 66 -3.80 9.21 -1.45
N LEU A 67 -3.50 8.74 -0.24
CA LEU A 67 -3.30 7.32 0.09
C LEU A 67 -4.55 6.65 0.66
N ALA A 68 -5.70 7.35 0.70
CA ALA A 68 -6.95 6.77 1.18
C ALA A 68 -7.32 5.52 0.37
N ILE A 69 -7.67 4.43 1.04
CA ILE A 69 -7.90 3.11 0.42
C ILE A 69 -8.81 3.18 -0.81
N PRO A 70 -9.99 3.84 -0.78
CA PRO A 70 -10.88 3.86 -1.94
C PRO A 70 -10.31 4.63 -3.14
N ARG A 71 -9.54 5.70 -2.88
CA ARG A 71 -8.97 6.56 -3.92
C ARG A 71 -7.67 5.99 -4.48
N PHE A 72 -6.88 5.39 -3.62
CA PHE A 72 -5.53 4.95 -3.92
C PHE A 72 -5.50 3.48 -4.35
N TRP A 73 -6.07 2.60 -3.52
CA TRP A 73 -5.88 1.16 -3.61
C TRP A 73 -6.87 0.48 -4.57
N PHE A 74 -8.14 0.90 -4.54
CA PHE A 74 -9.17 0.27 -5.39
C PHE A 74 -8.93 0.45 -6.89
N PRO A 75 -8.49 1.62 -7.40
CA PRO A 75 -8.17 1.76 -8.83
C PRO A 75 -7.06 0.82 -9.28
N VAL A 76 -6.03 0.62 -8.44
CA VAL A 76 -4.92 -0.31 -8.73
C VAL A 76 -5.43 -1.74 -8.81
N ILE A 77 -6.24 -2.19 -7.84
CA ILE A 77 -6.81 -3.54 -7.88
C ILE A 77 -7.74 -3.70 -9.07
N LYS A 78 -8.60 -2.71 -9.35
CA LYS A 78 -9.48 -2.74 -10.52
C LYS A 78 -8.67 -2.92 -11.81
N ALA A 79 -7.56 -2.18 -11.96
CA ALA A 79 -6.66 -2.31 -13.11
C ALA A 79 -6.03 -3.72 -13.19
N ILE A 80 -5.61 -4.30 -12.06
CA ILE A 80 -5.09 -5.68 -12.01
C ILE A 80 -6.17 -6.68 -12.42
N ILE A 81 -7.40 -6.55 -11.88
CA ILE A 81 -8.50 -7.47 -12.19
C ILE A 81 -8.85 -7.39 -13.68
N CYS A 82 -9.09 -6.19 -14.21
CA CYS A 82 -9.44 -6.00 -15.62
C CYS A 82 -8.35 -6.50 -16.58
N LYS A 83 -7.07 -6.45 -16.17
CA LYS A 83 -5.95 -6.90 -16.99
C LYS A 83 -5.73 -8.41 -16.94
N GLU A 84 -5.88 -9.02 -15.77
CA GLU A 84 -5.46 -10.40 -15.52
C GLU A 84 -6.61 -11.40 -15.61
N PHE A 85 -7.86 -10.95 -15.44
CA PHE A 85 -9.05 -11.80 -15.47
C PHE A 85 -9.87 -11.47 -16.71
N LYS A 86 -10.15 -12.49 -17.53
CA LYS A 86 -11.07 -12.36 -18.67
C LYS A 86 -12.51 -12.31 -18.17
N THR A 87 -13.38 -11.62 -18.88
CA THR A 87 -14.83 -11.66 -18.63
C THR A 87 -15.32 -13.11 -18.66
N GLY A 88 -16.11 -13.51 -17.66
CA GLY A 88 -16.61 -14.89 -17.49
C GLY A 88 -15.61 -15.86 -16.83
N SER A 89 -14.37 -15.43 -16.55
CA SER A 89 -13.43 -16.25 -15.78
C SER A 89 -13.75 -16.24 -14.28
N ARG A 90 -13.37 -17.32 -13.59
CA ARG A 90 -13.59 -17.47 -12.15
C ARG A 90 -12.69 -16.51 -11.37
N LEU A 91 -13.31 -15.65 -10.56
CA LEU A 91 -12.65 -14.82 -9.55
C LEU A 91 -12.82 -15.46 -8.17
N ILE A 92 -11.73 -15.67 -7.44
CA ILE A 92 -11.78 -16.20 -6.07
C ILE A 92 -11.72 -15.01 -5.11
N ILE A 93 -12.73 -14.91 -4.25
CA ILE A 93 -12.81 -13.89 -3.20
C ILE A 93 -12.70 -14.60 -1.86
N THR A 94 -11.85 -14.09 -0.98
CA THR A 94 -11.79 -14.51 0.42
C THR A 94 -12.42 -13.44 1.29
N ILE A 95 -13.18 -13.90 2.27
CA ILE A 95 -13.75 -13.07 3.31
C ILE A 95 -13.20 -13.60 4.63
N ASP A 96 -12.63 -12.70 5.42
CA ASP A 96 -12.11 -13.02 6.74
C ASP A 96 -12.59 -11.99 7.77
N ARG A 97 -12.69 -12.43 9.02
CA ARG A 97 -13.04 -11.57 10.15
C ARG A 97 -11.93 -11.63 11.17
N THR A 98 -11.48 -10.46 11.59
CA THR A 98 -10.53 -10.32 12.68
C THR A 98 -11.04 -9.32 13.71
N GLN A 99 -10.57 -9.45 14.94
CA GLN A 99 -10.91 -8.54 16.01
C GLN A 99 -9.69 -7.68 16.34
N TRP A 100 -9.84 -6.37 16.17
CA TRP A 100 -8.86 -5.40 16.63
C TRP A 100 -9.40 -4.70 17.87
N LYS A 101 -8.95 -5.13 19.05
CA LYS A 101 -9.45 -4.64 20.35
C LYS A 101 -10.98 -4.79 20.42
N ASP A 102 -11.70 -3.68 20.50
CA ASP A 102 -13.16 -3.57 20.55
C ASP A 102 -13.81 -3.51 19.15
N LYS A 103 -13.01 -3.47 18.08
CA LYS A 103 -13.49 -3.33 16.71
C LYS A 103 -13.47 -4.67 15.98
N ASN A 104 -14.63 -5.07 15.46
CA ASN A 104 -14.72 -6.14 14.48
C ASN A 104 -14.30 -5.60 13.12
N VAL A 105 -13.24 -6.17 12.56
CA VAL A 105 -12.66 -5.81 11.27
C VAL A 105 -13.04 -6.91 10.28
N PHE A 106 -13.77 -6.51 9.23
CA PHE A 106 -14.13 -7.38 8.13
C PHE A 106 -13.18 -7.10 6.97
N MET A 107 -12.61 -8.15 6.39
CA MET A 107 -11.67 -8.03 5.27
C MET A 107 -12.13 -8.91 4.11
N VAL A 108 -12.27 -8.31 2.94
CA VAL A 108 -12.58 -8.95 1.67
C VAL A 108 -11.39 -8.76 0.75
N ALA A 109 -10.91 -9.84 0.15
CA ALA A 109 -9.78 -9.79 -0.76
C ALA A 109 -10.00 -10.66 -1.98
N VAL A 110 -9.43 -10.23 -3.11
CA VAL A 110 -9.33 -11.05 -4.31
C VAL A 110 -8.05 -11.86 -4.24
N ILE A 111 -8.16 -13.17 -4.47
CA ILE A 111 -6.99 -14.06 -4.52
C ILE A 111 -6.40 -14.05 -5.92
N TRP A 112 -5.13 -13.66 -6.02
CA TRP A 112 -4.41 -13.61 -7.28
C TRP A 112 -2.92 -13.91 -7.07
N LYS A 113 -2.36 -14.86 -7.83
CA LYS A 113 -0.94 -15.28 -7.78
C LYS A 113 -0.42 -15.53 -6.35
N LYS A 114 -1.17 -16.28 -5.54
CA LYS A 114 -0.90 -16.58 -4.13
C LYS A 114 -0.84 -15.34 -3.22
N ARG A 115 -1.52 -14.25 -3.60
CA ARG A 115 -1.67 -13.02 -2.82
C ARG A 115 -3.15 -12.71 -2.60
N ALA A 116 -3.46 -12.18 -1.43
CA ALA A 116 -4.76 -11.58 -1.14
C ALA A 116 -4.66 -10.07 -1.40
N LEU A 117 -5.40 -9.58 -2.38
CA LEU A 117 -5.48 -8.15 -2.70
C LEU A 117 -6.74 -7.57 -2.03
N PRO A 118 -6.61 -6.75 -0.97
CA PRO A 118 -7.76 -6.30 -0.17
C PRO A 118 -8.62 -5.32 -0.96
N ILE A 119 -9.92 -5.59 -1.05
CA ILE A 119 -10.91 -4.77 -1.76
C ILE A 119 -11.97 -4.16 -0.83
N TYR A 120 -12.02 -4.57 0.45
CA TYR A 120 -12.82 -3.93 1.49
C TYR A 120 -12.36 -4.41 2.87
#